data_AF-A0A1H4GCA5-F1
#
_entry.id   AF-A0A1H4GCA5-F1
#
_cell.length_a   1.000
_cell.length_b   1.000
_cell.length_c   1.000
_cell.angle_alpha   90.00
_cell.angle_beta   90.00
_cell.angle_gamma   90.00
#
_symmetry.space_group_name_H-M   'P 1'
#
loop_
_entity.id
_entity.type
_entity.pdbx_description
1 polymer ?
#
loop_
_entity_poly.entity_id
_entity_poly.type
_entity_poly.pdbx_seq_one_letter_code
_entity_poly.pdbx_strand_id
1 'polypeptide(L)'
;MKKNLWAWAPVCLVLLAACNGDGKKTGKDSATAPVATATVDTTGDDARISTETYVAEIISKRQEIEKQLPGSTPDKAVALYRSLALCADTALLAISANEGAWLDKYVNYYSEKEGAYVPPADVKERIRLLATAGIEPWNIGEGYTELRLVPNFFTGLFKSSLPPDYNTFLDIRAAEDTVLYSADAGLMISFNQVGKRVLSWEKFLDTYPGSVFAPVAREYYERYFYDYLFGEDNTPSFEKRGDASSLDPANKKEYLDFIQQHGDTKAGKIVKLFLERIAAGVSYVQLSNDLQDTIAQAFADKIALMPVQTDFGVSQIERLTKPVYDTVPGEIEISEGNTDEIERSLDTIMYVQQDNIPYCLAVYTNRGKGGGAPVSGWVDVWLFKKTEDRWQTASFLLNAGGGGMYGNSGYFNKLVRMGNNTIGIVVTGGITHMGSDVSWDDVIAWTGNKLEHQFNIVTQNMYNNGSGTQSCVINRWMFQQGRQEYYDLLIFPASCLVNTLPLDKVTIPYRNGHYTIPDSFQDRGI
;
A
#
# COMPACT_ATOMS: atom_id res chain seq x y z
N MET A 1 -11.07 -51.36 -19.00
CA MET A 1 -9.62 -51.62 -19.15
C MET A 1 -8.92 -50.81 -18.06
N LYS A 2 -8.60 -51.33 -16.86
CA LYS A 2 -7.54 -52.26 -16.40
C LYS A 2 -6.09 -51.84 -16.68
N LYS A 3 -5.35 -51.69 -15.55
CA LYS A 3 -3.88 -51.81 -15.26
C LYS A 3 -3.09 -50.48 -15.16
N ASN A 4 -2.60 -50.06 -13.97
CA ASN A 4 -1.55 -50.57 -13.05
C ASN A 4 -0.14 -50.05 -13.44
N LEU A 5 0.46 -49.15 -12.65
CA LEU A 5 1.35 -49.33 -11.47
C LEU A 5 2.82 -49.48 -11.88
N TRP A 6 3.74 -48.78 -11.19
CA TRP A 6 4.95 -49.31 -10.56
C TRP A 6 5.58 -48.26 -9.62
N ALA A 7 5.96 -48.73 -8.44
CA ALA A 7 6.56 -48.00 -7.33
C ALA A 7 7.94 -48.57 -7.05
N TRP A 8 8.92 -47.76 -6.62
CA TRP A 8 10.11 -48.21 -5.90
C TRP A 8 10.55 -47.14 -4.90
N ALA A 9 10.73 -47.57 -3.65
CA ALA A 9 11.44 -46.86 -2.57
C ALA A 9 12.57 -47.79 -2.08
N PRO A 10 13.64 -47.24 -1.47
CA PRO A 10 14.24 -47.95 -0.35
C PRO A 10 14.62 -47.06 0.85
N VAL A 11 14.70 -47.75 1.98
CA VAL A 11 14.83 -47.37 3.39
C VAL A 11 16.30 -47.19 3.80
N CYS A 12 16.62 -46.33 4.80
CA CYS A 12 17.71 -46.63 5.76
C CYS A 12 17.64 -45.85 7.09
N LEU A 13 18.27 -46.48 8.10
CA LEU A 13 18.16 -46.34 9.55
C LEU A 13 18.74 -45.06 10.19
N VAL A 14 18.16 -44.69 11.33
CA VAL A 14 18.59 -43.68 12.32
C VAL A 14 19.63 -44.24 13.30
N LEU A 15 20.60 -43.41 13.70
CA LEU A 15 21.27 -43.44 15.00
C LEU A 15 21.65 -41.99 15.43
N LEU A 16 21.23 -41.58 16.63
CA LEU A 16 21.47 -40.28 17.29
C LEU A 16 22.65 -40.34 18.27
N ALA A 17 23.44 -39.26 18.41
CA ALA A 17 24.02 -38.80 19.69
C ALA A 17 24.81 -37.45 19.62
N ALA A 18 24.29 -36.45 20.35
CA ALA A 18 24.91 -35.53 21.34
C ALA A 18 26.19 -34.66 21.11
N CYS A 19 25.96 -33.34 21.21
CA CYS A 19 26.56 -32.25 22.03
C CYS A 19 28.08 -32.09 22.39
N ASN A 20 28.49 -30.80 22.33
CA ASN A 20 29.46 -30.01 23.12
C ASN A 20 30.99 -30.05 22.85
N GLY A 21 31.61 -28.85 22.82
CA GLY A 21 33.01 -28.65 23.28
C GLY A 21 33.83 -27.51 22.64
N ASP A 22 34.27 -26.56 23.48
CA ASP A 22 35.22 -25.44 23.23
C ASP A 22 36.59 -25.82 22.62
N GLY A 23 37.28 -24.86 21.98
CA GLY A 23 38.73 -24.95 21.74
C GLY A 23 39.39 -23.87 20.86
N LYS A 24 40.49 -23.28 21.33
CA LYS A 24 41.25 -22.12 20.80
C LYS A 24 42.21 -22.40 19.61
N LYS A 25 42.36 -21.34 18.77
CA LYS A 25 43.57 -20.72 18.14
C LYS A 25 44.32 -21.36 16.93
N THR A 26 44.55 -20.46 15.94
CA THR A 26 45.75 -20.14 15.10
C THR A 26 45.71 -20.43 13.60
N GLY A 27 46.19 -19.45 12.80
CA GLY A 27 46.69 -19.65 11.43
C GLY A 27 46.01 -18.79 10.35
N LYS A 28 46.73 -17.80 9.79
CA LYS A 28 46.42 -17.11 8.53
C LYS A 28 46.56 -18.08 7.36
N ASP A 29 45.63 -18.06 6.41
CA ASP A 29 45.94 -17.96 4.97
C ASP A 29 44.68 -17.60 4.16
N SER A 30 44.91 -16.79 3.14
CA SER A 30 43.93 -16.26 2.19
C SER A 30 43.50 -17.34 1.19
N ALA A 31 42.21 -17.67 1.16
CA ALA A 31 41.56 -18.27 0.00
C ALA A 31 40.05 -18.04 0.08
N THR A 32 39.48 -17.59 -1.05
CA THR A 32 38.07 -17.55 -1.41
C THR A 32 37.28 -18.75 -0.87
N ALA A 33 36.29 -18.49 -0.02
CA ALA A 33 35.34 -19.50 0.46
C ALA A 33 34.14 -19.58 -0.49
N PRO A 34 33.73 -20.79 -0.93
CA PRO A 34 32.46 -20.98 -1.62
C PRO A 34 31.31 -20.74 -0.63
N VAL A 35 30.27 -20.04 -1.10
CA VAL A 35 29.01 -19.88 -0.39
C VAL A 35 28.44 -21.27 -0.13
N ALA A 36 28.32 -21.64 1.14
CA ALA A 36 27.67 -22.87 1.56
C ALA A 36 26.17 -22.75 1.29
N THR A 37 25.71 -23.39 0.21
CA THR A 37 24.29 -23.67 -0.02
C THR A 37 23.86 -24.68 1.06
N ALA A 38 23.09 -24.21 2.04
CA ALA A 38 22.39 -25.10 2.95
C ALA A 38 21.32 -25.84 2.16
N THR A 39 21.59 -27.09 1.80
CA THR A 39 20.59 -28.02 1.29
C THR A 39 19.63 -28.36 2.43
N VAL A 40 18.38 -27.88 2.33
CA VAL A 40 17.27 -28.27 3.21
C VAL A 40 16.95 -29.73 2.92
N ASP A 41 17.20 -30.58 3.92
CA ASP A 41 16.91 -32.01 3.88
C ASP A 41 15.41 -32.21 4.16
N THR A 42 14.66 -32.61 3.14
CA THR A 42 13.23 -32.92 3.25
C THR A 42 13.03 -34.30 3.83
N THR A 43 13.21 -34.45 5.15
CA THR A 43 12.52 -35.47 5.93
C THR A 43 12.11 -34.91 7.28
N GLY A 44 10.92 -34.35 7.31
CA GLY A 44 10.17 -34.06 8.52
C GLY A 44 8.71 -34.04 8.13
N ASP A 45 7.88 -34.78 8.83
CA ASP A 45 6.46 -34.42 8.91
C ASP A 45 6.46 -32.95 9.34
N ASP A 46 6.11 -32.02 8.45
CA ASP A 46 6.09 -30.57 8.74
C ASP A 46 4.99 -30.36 9.78
N ALA A 47 5.33 -30.59 11.04
CA ALA A 47 4.43 -30.47 12.17
C ALA A 47 4.14 -28.99 12.35
N ARG A 48 3.14 -28.53 11.61
CA ARG A 48 2.63 -27.16 11.65
C ARG A 48 2.40 -26.77 13.11
N ILE A 49 3.04 -25.67 13.54
CA ILE A 49 2.90 -25.15 14.90
C ILE A 49 1.41 -24.98 15.22
N SER A 50 0.98 -25.54 16.36
CA SER A 50 -0.44 -25.55 16.72
C SER A 50 -0.94 -24.16 17.11
N THR A 51 -2.25 -23.92 16.96
CA THR A 51 -2.89 -22.68 17.42
C THR A 51 -2.64 -22.40 18.89
N GLU A 52 -2.67 -23.43 19.75
CA GLU A 52 -2.40 -23.30 21.18
C GLU A 52 -1.01 -22.73 21.45
N THR A 53 -0.02 -23.13 20.65
CA THR A 53 1.36 -22.66 20.79
C THR A 53 1.46 -21.18 20.45
N TYR A 54 0.84 -20.74 19.34
CA TYR A 54 0.79 -19.32 18.97
C TYR A 54 0.00 -18.46 19.97
N VAL A 55 -1.14 -18.98 20.47
CA VAL A 55 -1.92 -18.31 21.51
C VAL A 55 -1.09 -18.14 22.79
N ALA A 56 -0.38 -19.19 23.21
CA ALA A 56 0.50 -19.13 24.38
C ALA A 56 1.66 -18.13 24.19
N GLU A 57 2.22 -18.03 22.99
CA GLU A 57 3.27 -17.06 22.65
C GLU A 57 2.79 -15.62 22.80
N ILE A 58 1.63 -15.28 22.22
CA ILE A 58 1.03 -13.94 22.35
C ILE A 58 0.81 -13.59 23.83
N ILE A 59 0.22 -14.51 24.60
CA ILE A 59 -0.07 -14.30 26.02
C ILE A 59 1.23 -14.06 26.80
N SER A 60 2.23 -14.92 26.59
CA SER A 60 3.54 -14.81 27.26
C SER A 60 4.20 -13.47 26.93
N LYS A 61 4.21 -13.07 25.66
CA LYS A 61 4.78 -11.80 25.21
C LYS A 61 4.10 -10.60 25.84
N ARG A 62 2.76 -10.60 25.91
CA ARG A 62 1.99 -9.52 26.58
C ARG A 62 2.32 -9.41 28.06
N GLN A 63 2.40 -10.53 28.77
CA GLN A 63 2.75 -10.57 30.19
C GLN A 63 4.19 -10.09 30.45
N GLU A 64 5.12 -10.42 29.55
CA GLU A 64 6.50 -9.93 29.62
C GLU A 64 6.56 -8.40 29.46
N ILE A 65 5.85 -7.87 28.46
CA ILE A 65 5.79 -6.43 28.18
C ILE A 65 5.12 -5.69 29.33
N GLU A 66 4.01 -6.19 29.87
CA GLU A 66 3.31 -5.56 30.99
C GLU A 66 4.24 -5.34 32.20
N LYS A 67 5.16 -6.27 32.47
CA LYS A 67 6.17 -6.14 33.53
C LYS A 67 7.26 -5.12 33.19
N GLN A 68 7.53 -4.88 31.91
CA GLN A 68 8.59 -3.98 31.44
C GLN A 68 8.14 -2.53 31.21
N LEU A 69 6.84 -2.28 31.11
CA LEU A 69 6.27 -0.95 30.86
C LEU A 69 6.41 0.04 32.02
N PRO A 70 6.23 -0.33 33.31
CA PRO A 70 6.40 0.60 34.41
C PRO A 70 7.80 1.24 34.43
N GLY A 71 7.87 2.57 34.38
CA GLY A 71 9.13 3.32 34.34
C GLY A 71 9.91 3.22 33.02
N SER A 72 9.32 2.66 31.97
CA SER A 72 9.92 2.65 30.63
C SER A 72 9.95 4.05 30.01
N THR A 73 10.94 4.29 29.15
CA THR A 73 10.98 5.48 28.30
C THR A 73 10.03 5.30 27.11
N PRO A 74 9.56 6.40 26.47
CA PRO A 74 8.74 6.30 25.26
C PRO A 74 9.40 5.44 24.16
N ASP A 75 10.71 5.59 23.93
CA ASP A 75 11.43 4.78 22.93
C ASP A 75 11.43 3.29 23.27
N LYS A 76 11.59 2.95 24.56
CA LYS A 76 11.49 1.55 25.00
C LYS A 76 10.07 1.03 24.82
N ALA A 77 9.05 1.81 25.16
CA ALA A 77 7.66 1.42 24.96
C ALA A 77 7.34 1.19 23.47
N VAL A 78 7.85 2.04 22.57
CA VAL A 78 7.73 1.86 21.10
C VAL A 78 8.39 0.57 20.64
N ALA A 79 9.59 0.25 21.14
CA ALA A 79 10.27 -1.01 20.80
C ALA A 79 9.47 -2.24 21.26
N LEU A 80 8.90 -2.20 22.48
CA LEU A 80 8.04 -3.27 22.98
C LEU A 80 6.75 -3.40 22.16
N TYR A 81 6.13 -2.28 21.76
CA TYR A 81 4.95 -2.25 20.90
C TYR A 81 5.21 -2.91 19.55
N ARG A 82 6.28 -2.50 18.85
CA ARG A 82 6.68 -3.09 17.57
C ARG A 82 6.91 -4.60 17.70
N SER A 83 7.58 -5.02 18.77
CA SER A 83 7.86 -6.44 19.02
C SER A 83 6.59 -7.26 19.28
N LEU A 84 5.62 -6.72 20.03
CA LEU A 84 4.34 -7.39 20.25
C LEU A 84 3.53 -7.46 18.97
N ALA A 85 3.42 -6.36 18.25
CA ALA A 85 2.60 -6.29 17.06
C ALA A 85 3.10 -7.25 15.98
N LEU A 86 4.42 -7.34 15.76
CA LEU A 86 5.01 -8.34 14.85
C LEU A 86 4.72 -9.79 15.26
N CYS A 87 4.81 -10.08 16.58
CA CYS A 87 4.48 -11.39 17.14
C CYS A 87 3.00 -11.74 16.93
N ALA A 88 2.10 -10.82 17.28
CA ALA A 88 0.66 -11.00 17.14
C ALA A 88 0.25 -11.18 15.66
N ASP A 89 0.81 -10.37 14.77
CA ASP A 89 0.63 -10.43 13.33
C ASP A 89 1.00 -11.81 12.76
N THR A 90 2.21 -12.29 13.10
CA THR A 90 2.74 -13.57 12.62
C THR A 90 1.92 -14.74 13.14
N ALA A 91 1.61 -14.72 14.43
CA ALA A 91 0.75 -15.71 15.05
C ALA A 91 -0.65 -15.71 14.45
N LEU A 92 -1.27 -14.55 14.22
CA LEU A 92 -2.64 -14.44 13.71
C LEU A 92 -2.76 -15.05 12.32
N LEU A 93 -1.81 -14.83 11.41
CA LEU A 93 -1.80 -15.50 10.12
C LEU A 93 -1.78 -17.03 10.25
N ALA A 94 -0.85 -17.54 11.05
CA ALA A 94 -0.66 -18.98 11.20
C ALA A 94 -1.88 -19.63 11.87
N ILE A 95 -2.48 -18.94 12.84
CA ILE A 95 -3.74 -19.32 13.48
C ILE A 95 -4.88 -19.30 12.46
N SER A 96 -5.07 -18.23 11.68
CA SER A 96 -6.14 -18.16 10.67
C SER A 96 -6.10 -19.34 9.71
N ALA A 97 -4.90 -19.70 9.24
CA ALA A 97 -4.77 -20.85 8.37
C ALA A 97 -4.90 -22.22 9.11
N ASN A 98 -4.71 -22.28 10.44
CA ASN A 98 -5.00 -23.48 11.25
C ASN A 98 -6.50 -23.65 11.49
N GLU A 99 -7.20 -22.53 11.67
CA GLU A 99 -8.61 -22.44 12.04
C GLU A 99 -9.57 -22.33 10.84
N GLY A 100 -9.03 -22.26 9.61
CA GLY A 100 -9.78 -22.01 8.37
C GLY A 100 -11.02 -22.88 8.17
N ALA A 101 -10.94 -24.17 8.52
CA ALA A 101 -12.03 -25.12 8.29
C ALA A 101 -13.36 -24.78 9.00
N TRP A 102 -13.31 -24.10 10.16
CA TRP A 102 -14.53 -23.61 10.82
C TRP A 102 -14.81 -22.13 10.51
N LEU A 103 -13.79 -21.34 10.19
CA LEU A 103 -13.97 -19.96 9.73
C LEU A 103 -14.83 -19.90 8.47
N ASP A 104 -14.57 -20.78 7.49
CA ASP A 104 -15.36 -20.92 6.26
C ASP A 104 -16.85 -21.23 6.51
N LYS A 105 -17.17 -21.75 7.70
CA LYS A 105 -18.53 -22.14 8.10
C LYS A 105 -19.15 -21.17 9.09
N TYR A 106 -18.38 -20.20 9.59
CA TYR A 106 -18.78 -19.38 10.74
C TYR A 106 -20.05 -18.57 10.46
N VAL A 107 -20.19 -18.04 9.24
CA VAL A 107 -21.39 -17.30 8.81
C VAL A 107 -22.68 -18.10 8.99
N ASN A 108 -22.61 -19.43 8.78
CA ASN A 108 -23.77 -20.32 8.88
C ASN A 108 -24.20 -20.58 10.33
N TYR A 109 -23.42 -20.13 11.31
CA TYR A 109 -23.77 -20.24 12.72
C TYR A 109 -24.63 -19.07 13.22
N TYR A 110 -24.89 -18.05 12.40
CA TYR A 110 -25.78 -16.96 12.79
C TYR A 110 -27.22 -17.46 12.96
N SER A 111 -27.83 -17.15 14.11
CA SER A 111 -29.23 -17.43 14.38
C SER A 111 -30.03 -16.13 14.35
N GLU A 112 -30.91 -15.97 13.35
CA GLU A 112 -31.82 -14.82 13.29
C GLU A 112 -32.70 -14.72 14.54
N LYS A 113 -33.13 -15.86 15.08
CA LYS A 113 -33.96 -15.93 16.29
C LYS A 113 -33.25 -15.34 17.50
N GLU A 114 -31.97 -15.65 17.67
CA GLU A 114 -31.17 -15.21 18.82
C GLU A 114 -30.45 -13.88 18.55
N GLY A 115 -30.44 -13.40 17.29
CA GLY A 115 -29.70 -12.22 16.86
C GLY A 115 -28.18 -12.35 17.08
N ALA A 116 -27.66 -13.57 17.07
CA ALA A 116 -26.28 -13.87 17.47
C ALA A 116 -25.75 -15.14 16.80
N TYR A 117 -24.42 -15.26 16.76
CA TYR A 117 -23.75 -16.49 16.35
C TYR A 117 -23.86 -17.58 17.43
N VAL A 118 -24.36 -18.74 17.05
CA VAL A 118 -24.53 -19.92 17.90
C VAL A 118 -23.71 -21.10 17.35
N PRO A 119 -22.37 -21.03 17.41
CA PRO A 119 -21.51 -22.10 16.91
C PRO A 119 -21.68 -23.42 17.70
N PRO A 120 -21.30 -24.57 17.10
CA PRO A 120 -21.25 -25.85 17.80
C PRO A 120 -20.21 -25.84 18.92
N ALA A 121 -20.29 -26.82 19.83
CA ALA A 121 -19.52 -26.82 21.07
C ALA A 121 -17.99 -26.82 20.84
N ASP A 122 -17.52 -27.58 19.87
CA ASP A 122 -16.11 -27.63 19.45
C ASP A 122 -15.61 -26.27 18.97
N VAL A 123 -16.36 -25.58 18.12
CA VAL A 123 -16.02 -24.23 17.62
C VAL A 123 -16.06 -23.20 18.76
N LYS A 124 -17.01 -23.31 19.70
CA LYS A 124 -17.04 -22.46 20.90
C LYS A 124 -15.78 -22.60 21.75
N GLU A 125 -15.24 -23.81 21.89
CA GLU A 125 -13.97 -24.04 22.59
C GLU A 125 -12.79 -23.40 21.85
N ARG A 126 -12.74 -23.50 20.51
CA ARG A 126 -11.72 -22.79 19.69
C ARG A 126 -11.79 -21.28 19.90
N ILE A 127 -12.98 -20.69 19.78
CA ILE A 127 -13.18 -19.24 19.98
C ILE A 127 -12.77 -18.82 21.41
N ARG A 128 -13.08 -19.63 22.43
CA ARG A 128 -12.67 -19.34 23.81
C ARG A 128 -11.16 -19.36 23.97
N LEU A 129 -10.46 -20.32 23.36
CA LEU A 129 -9.00 -20.36 23.32
C LEU A 129 -8.43 -19.09 22.68
N LEU A 130 -8.92 -18.71 21.49
CA LEU A 130 -8.47 -17.51 20.77
C LEU A 130 -8.71 -16.23 21.59
N ALA A 131 -9.86 -16.12 22.25
CA ALA A 131 -10.20 -14.98 23.10
C ALA A 131 -9.20 -14.78 24.25
N THR A 132 -8.52 -15.83 24.73
CA THR A 132 -7.48 -15.68 25.78
C THR A 132 -6.26 -14.89 25.31
N ALA A 133 -5.98 -14.88 24.00
CA ALA A 133 -4.96 -14.02 23.39
C ALA A 133 -5.53 -12.67 22.93
N GLY A 134 -6.84 -12.42 23.06
CA GLY A 134 -7.49 -11.24 22.50
C GLY A 134 -7.70 -11.35 20.98
N ILE A 135 -7.98 -12.55 20.48
CA ILE A 135 -8.34 -12.81 19.08
C ILE A 135 -9.83 -13.16 19.02
N GLU A 136 -10.53 -12.63 18.01
CA GLU A 136 -11.95 -12.91 17.77
C GLU A 136 -12.24 -13.18 16.29
N PRO A 137 -13.26 -14.01 15.97
CA PRO A 137 -13.81 -14.08 14.63
C PRO A 137 -14.55 -12.79 14.29
N TRP A 138 -14.39 -12.35 13.04
CA TRP A 138 -14.98 -11.13 12.52
C TRP A 138 -15.58 -11.41 11.14
N ASN A 139 -16.91 -11.39 11.06
CA ASN A 139 -17.60 -11.53 9.77
C ASN A 139 -17.45 -10.23 9.00
N ILE A 140 -16.88 -10.30 7.79
CA ILE A 140 -16.59 -9.13 6.95
C ILE A 140 -17.56 -8.99 5.75
N GLY A 141 -18.61 -9.79 5.68
CA GLY A 141 -19.54 -9.83 4.55
C GLY A 141 -19.30 -11.01 3.60
N GLU A 142 -20.23 -11.19 2.64
CA GLU A 142 -20.18 -12.22 1.57
C GLU A 142 -19.92 -13.67 2.03
N GLY A 143 -20.24 -13.99 3.29
CA GLY A 143 -19.96 -15.30 3.86
C GLY A 143 -18.51 -15.51 4.30
N TYR A 144 -17.68 -14.47 4.27
CA TYR A 144 -16.29 -14.50 4.72
C TYR A 144 -16.16 -14.10 6.19
N THR A 145 -15.30 -14.80 6.91
CA THR A 145 -14.97 -14.52 8.32
C THR A 145 -13.48 -14.58 8.50
N GLU A 146 -12.92 -13.53 9.09
CA GLU A 146 -11.50 -13.44 9.43
C GLU A 146 -11.30 -13.59 10.94
N LEU A 147 -10.07 -13.92 11.34
CA LEU A 147 -9.65 -13.67 12.72
C LEU A 147 -8.95 -12.33 12.80
N ARG A 148 -9.23 -11.58 13.86
CA ARG A 148 -8.58 -10.30 14.14
C ARG A 148 -8.22 -10.16 15.61
N LEU A 149 -7.35 -9.21 15.92
CA LEU A 149 -7.15 -8.75 17.29
C LEU A 149 -8.36 -7.91 17.74
N VAL A 150 -8.76 -8.04 19.01
CA VAL A 150 -9.81 -7.19 19.59
C VAL A 150 -9.40 -5.71 19.55
N PRO A 151 -10.33 -4.75 19.41
CA PRO A 151 -9.98 -3.35 19.15
C PRO A 151 -9.06 -2.70 20.19
N ASN A 152 -9.15 -3.11 21.45
CA ASN A 152 -8.34 -2.57 22.55
C ASN A 152 -7.05 -3.36 22.84
N PHE A 153 -6.64 -4.28 21.95
CA PHE A 153 -5.50 -5.17 22.17
C PHE A 153 -4.22 -4.40 22.56
N PHE A 154 -3.90 -3.33 21.84
CA PHE A 154 -2.73 -2.49 22.12
C PHE A 154 -3.01 -1.41 23.16
N THR A 155 -4.13 -0.68 23.04
CA THR A 155 -4.46 0.45 23.93
C THR A 155 -4.63 0.01 25.38
N GLY A 156 -5.19 -1.19 25.61
CA GLY A 156 -5.35 -1.76 26.96
C GLY A 156 -4.02 -2.08 27.66
N LEU A 157 -2.98 -2.45 26.89
CA LEU A 157 -1.66 -2.81 27.42
C LEU A 157 -0.76 -1.59 27.58
N PHE A 158 -0.59 -0.81 26.50
CA PHE A 158 0.38 0.28 26.47
C PHE A 158 -0.11 1.56 27.16
N LYS A 159 -1.43 1.81 27.17
CA LYS A 159 -2.06 3.00 27.77
C LYS A 159 -1.29 4.27 27.38
N SER A 160 -0.97 5.16 28.32
CA SER A 160 -0.21 6.39 28.06
C SER A 160 1.31 6.20 28.00
N SER A 161 1.83 4.97 27.89
CA SER A 161 3.28 4.72 27.89
C SER A 161 3.94 5.01 26.54
N LEU A 162 3.17 5.02 25.45
CA LEU A 162 3.65 5.34 24.12
C LEU A 162 3.67 6.87 23.89
N PRO A 163 4.42 7.35 22.87
CA PRO A 163 4.34 8.74 22.42
C PRO A 163 2.91 9.18 22.04
N PRO A 164 2.59 10.48 22.08
CA PRO A 164 1.24 10.99 21.83
C PRO A 164 0.65 10.61 20.46
N ASP A 165 1.47 10.55 19.42
CA ASP A 165 1.03 10.16 18.07
C ASP A 165 0.64 8.67 18.03
N TYR A 166 1.42 7.78 18.64
CA TYR A 166 1.07 6.37 18.80
C TYR A 166 -0.26 6.19 19.54
N ASN A 167 -0.44 6.85 20.68
CA ASN A 167 -1.68 6.75 21.46
C ASN A 167 -2.88 7.23 20.63
N THR A 168 -2.76 8.40 19.99
CA THR A 168 -3.86 8.96 19.19
C THR A 168 -4.22 8.05 18.01
N PHE A 169 -3.22 7.51 17.30
CA PHE A 169 -3.46 6.59 16.19
C PHE A 169 -4.18 5.32 16.66
N LEU A 170 -3.67 4.69 17.72
CA LEU A 170 -4.24 3.45 18.27
C LEU A 170 -5.64 3.66 18.83
N ASP A 171 -5.92 4.81 19.45
CA ASP A 171 -7.24 5.15 19.98
C ASP A 171 -8.27 5.33 18.84
N ILE A 172 -7.88 6.00 17.74
CA ILE A 172 -8.75 6.12 16.55
C ILE A 172 -9.07 4.73 16.00
N ARG A 173 -8.05 3.89 15.78
CA ARG A 173 -8.25 2.52 15.26
C ARG A 173 -9.10 1.67 16.20
N ALA A 174 -8.81 1.69 17.50
CA ALA A 174 -9.59 0.96 18.49
C ALA A 174 -11.07 1.38 18.53
N ALA A 175 -11.36 2.67 18.32
CA ALA A 175 -12.74 3.17 18.27
C ALA A 175 -13.43 2.81 16.95
N GLU A 176 -12.73 2.87 15.82
CA GLU A 176 -13.28 2.55 14.50
C GLU A 176 -13.53 1.05 14.30
N ASP A 177 -12.66 0.20 14.87
CA ASP A 177 -12.69 -1.26 14.69
C ASP A 177 -13.76 -1.94 15.54
N THR A 178 -14.56 -1.21 16.30
CA THR A 178 -15.74 -1.77 17.01
C THR A 178 -16.90 -2.09 16.07
N VAL A 179 -16.89 -1.56 14.85
CA VAL A 179 -17.94 -1.75 13.86
C VAL A 179 -17.34 -1.92 12.47
N LEU A 180 -17.91 -2.82 11.68
CA LEU A 180 -17.53 -2.98 10.28
C LEU A 180 -18.01 -1.73 9.53
N TYR A 181 -17.12 -1.04 8.83
CA TYR A 181 -17.49 0.20 8.13
C TYR A 181 -18.02 -0.05 6.72
N SER A 182 -17.52 -1.10 6.07
CA SER A 182 -17.86 -1.51 4.71
C SER A 182 -17.86 -3.03 4.62
N ALA A 183 -18.80 -3.57 3.84
CA ALA A 183 -18.92 -4.98 3.48
C ALA A 183 -19.63 -5.08 2.12
N ASP A 184 -19.18 -5.98 1.24
CA ASP A 184 -19.78 -6.17 -0.10
C ASP A 184 -19.95 -4.83 -0.84
N ALA A 185 -18.88 -4.02 -0.89
CA ALA A 185 -18.89 -2.68 -1.49
C ALA A 185 -20.07 -1.79 -1.04
N GLY A 186 -20.51 -1.95 0.21
CA GLY A 186 -21.57 -1.18 0.82
C GLY A 186 -21.16 -0.67 2.20
N LEU A 187 -21.46 0.60 2.48
CA LEU A 187 -21.26 1.23 3.77
C LEU A 187 -22.19 0.60 4.82
N MET A 188 -21.58 0.07 5.88
CA MET A 188 -22.26 -0.54 7.03
C MET A 188 -22.47 0.44 8.19
N ILE A 189 -22.02 1.68 8.01
CA ILE A 189 -22.22 2.82 8.91
C ILE A 189 -22.82 3.99 8.12
N SER A 190 -23.43 4.96 8.82
CA SER A 190 -24.02 6.11 8.14
C SER A 190 -22.97 7.03 7.53
N PHE A 191 -23.33 7.79 6.49
CA PHE A 191 -22.48 8.85 5.92
C PHE A 191 -21.95 9.80 7.00
N ASN A 192 -22.77 10.15 8.00
CA ASN A 192 -22.33 10.96 9.14
C ASN A 192 -21.17 10.32 9.92
N GLN A 193 -21.21 9.01 10.13
CA GLN A 193 -20.13 8.29 10.80
C GLN A 193 -18.87 8.23 9.92
N VAL A 194 -19.01 8.08 8.60
CA VAL A 194 -17.87 8.18 7.67
C VAL A 194 -17.24 9.58 7.72
N GLY A 195 -18.04 10.65 7.68
CA GLY A 195 -17.57 12.03 7.81
C GLY A 195 -16.83 12.30 9.13
N LYS A 196 -17.27 11.67 10.24
CA LYS A 196 -16.54 11.73 11.53
C LYS A 196 -15.19 11.02 11.49
N ARG A 197 -15.06 9.93 10.73
CA ARG A 197 -13.76 9.27 10.50
C ARG A 197 -12.84 10.18 9.70
N VAL A 198 -13.34 10.83 8.63
CA VAL A 198 -12.58 11.84 7.85
C VAL A 198 -12.00 12.91 8.76
N LEU A 199 -12.82 13.50 9.65
CA LEU A 199 -12.35 14.52 10.60
C LEU A 199 -11.33 14.00 11.61
N SER A 200 -11.46 12.75 12.04
CA SER A 200 -10.52 12.13 12.99
C SER A 200 -9.12 11.97 12.36
N TRP A 201 -9.08 11.49 11.12
CA TRP A 201 -7.83 11.34 10.37
C TRP A 201 -7.24 12.67 9.92
N GLU A 202 -8.07 13.65 9.54
CA GLU A 202 -7.60 15.03 9.28
C GLU A 202 -6.91 15.61 10.51
N LYS A 203 -7.55 15.51 11.68
CA LYS A 203 -6.99 16.00 12.94
C LYS A 203 -5.68 15.30 13.30
N PHE A 204 -5.59 13.99 13.09
CA PHE A 204 -4.36 13.24 13.31
C PHE A 204 -3.22 13.76 12.43
N LEU A 205 -3.48 13.90 11.12
CA LEU A 205 -2.48 14.35 10.14
C LEU A 205 -2.04 15.80 10.37
N ASP A 206 -2.94 16.67 10.82
CA ASP A 206 -2.61 18.05 11.20
C ASP A 206 -1.77 18.13 12.48
N THR A 207 -2.06 17.26 13.45
CA THR A 207 -1.37 17.27 14.74
C THR A 207 0.00 16.59 14.65
N TYR A 208 0.11 15.53 13.85
CA TYR A 208 1.30 14.67 13.78
C TYR A 208 1.77 14.39 12.34
N PRO A 209 2.07 15.44 11.53
CA PRO A 209 2.46 15.26 10.13
C PRO A 209 3.78 14.48 9.93
N GLY A 210 4.62 14.41 10.97
CA GLY A 210 5.89 13.65 10.98
C GLY A 210 5.81 12.28 11.68
N SER A 211 4.62 11.82 12.05
CA SER A 211 4.42 10.52 12.68
C SER A 211 4.82 9.37 11.75
N VAL A 212 5.26 8.25 12.34
CA VAL A 212 5.48 7.01 11.59
C VAL A 212 4.17 6.49 10.96
N PHE A 213 3.01 6.87 11.50
CA PHE A 213 1.71 6.48 10.99
C PHE A 213 1.13 7.45 9.96
N ALA A 214 1.79 8.57 9.66
CA ALA A 214 1.26 9.57 8.73
C ALA A 214 0.90 8.99 7.34
N PRO A 215 1.69 8.08 6.73
CA PRO A 215 1.30 7.47 5.46
C PRO A 215 0.00 6.64 5.56
N VAL A 216 -0.11 5.80 6.57
CA VAL A 216 -1.31 4.96 6.79
C VAL A 216 -2.53 5.81 7.14
N ALA A 217 -2.34 6.85 7.95
CA ALA A 217 -3.40 7.80 8.28
C ALA A 217 -3.92 8.56 7.05
N ARG A 218 -3.06 8.85 6.06
CA ARG A 218 -3.50 9.43 4.77
C ARG A 218 -4.34 8.44 3.98
N GLU A 219 -3.95 7.18 3.90
CA GLU A 219 -4.75 6.15 3.22
C GLU A 219 -6.15 6.04 3.83
N TYR A 220 -6.28 6.04 5.17
CA TYR A 220 -7.58 6.08 5.84
C TYR A 220 -8.35 7.37 5.53
N TYR A 221 -7.70 8.54 5.61
CA TYR A 221 -8.33 9.81 5.28
C TYR A 221 -8.86 9.82 3.84
N GLU A 222 -8.02 9.46 2.87
CA GLU A 222 -8.35 9.48 1.44
C GLU A 222 -9.50 8.53 1.12
N ARG A 223 -9.43 7.29 1.59
CA ARG A 223 -10.48 6.28 1.38
C ARG A 223 -11.80 6.72 2.00
N TYR A 224 -11.80 7.04 3.30
CA TYR A 224 -13.04 7.45 3.97
C TYR A 224 -13.61 8.73 3.37
N PHE A 225 -12.77 9.64 2.89
CA PHE A 225 -13.28 10.86 2.30
C PHE A 225 -13.87 10.63 0.91
N TYR A 226 -13.24 9.77 0.11
CA TYR A 226 -13.82 9.35 -1.16
C TYR A 226 -15.17 8.64 -0.95
N ASP A 227 -15.23 7.66 -0.04
CA ASP A 227 -16.46 6.94 0.29
C ASP A 227 -17.53 7.89 0.88
N TYR A 228 -17.14 8.91 1.64
CA TYR A 228 -18.07 9.91 2.15
C TYR A 228 -18.72 10.74 1.04
N LEU A 229 -17.99 11.08 -0.03
CA LEU A 229 -18.48 11.93 -1.11
C LEU A 229 -19.19 11.15 -2.23
N PHE A 230 -18.72 9.94 -2.53
CA PHE A 230 -19.21 9.15 -3.66
C PHE A 230 -20.00 7.92 -3.25
N GLY A 231 -19.90 7.50 -1.98
CA GLY A 231 -20.43 6.23 -1.51
C GLY A 231 -19.62 5.05 -2.06
N GLU A 232 -20.08 3.85 -1.76
CA GLU A 232 -19.59 2.63 -2.39
C GLU A 232 -20.64 2.08 -3.37
N ASP A 233 -20.30 1.06 -4.16
CA ASP A 233 -21.15 0.55 -5.25
C ASP A 233 -22.58 0.17 -4.81
N ASN A 234 -22.72 -0.46 -3.63
CA ASN A 234 -24.00 -0.88 -3.07
C ASN A 234 -24.65 0.18 -2.15
N THR A 235 -23.95 1.30 -1.90
CA THR A 235 -24.45 2.44 -1.11
C THR A 235 -24.01 3.77 -1.75
N PRO A 236 -24.38 4.02 -3.02
CA PRO A 236 -23.84 5.15 -3.76
C PRO A 236 -24.40 6.47 -3.21
N SER A 237 -23.62 7.54 -3.35
CA SER A 237 -24.09 8.89 -2.97
C SER A 237 -25.10 9.47 -3.95
N PHE A 238 -25.24 8.87 -5.13
CA PHE A 238 -26.04 9.32 -6.26
C PHE A 238 -27.11 8.29 -6.60
N GLU A 239 -28.34 8.74 -6.89
CA GLU A 239 -29.46 7.86 -7.28
C GLU A 239 -29.19 7.10 -8.59
N LYS A 240 -28.44 7.71 -9.51
CA LYS A 240 -28.04 7.10 -10.78
C LYS A 240 -26.53 7.00 -10.85
N ARG A 241 -26.02 5.78 -10.99
CA ARG A 241 -24.59 5.49 -11.10
C ARG A 241 -23.98 6.29 -12.26
N GLY A 242 -22.92 7.05 -11.98
CA GLY A 242 -22.20 7.83 -12.98
C GLY A 242 -22.88 9.15 -13.40
N ASP A 243 -23.95 9.58 -12.74
CA ASP A 243 -24.63 10.85 -13.02
C ASP A 243 -24.51 11.81 -11.81
N ALA A 244 -23.58 12.76 -11.91
CA ALA A 244 -23.34 13.76 -10.87
C ALA A 244 -24.57 14.65 -10.57
N SER A 245 -25.52 14.76 -11.50
CA SER A 245 -26.75 15.55 -11.28
C SER A 245 -27.77 14.84 -10.39
N SER A 246 -27.57 13.55 -10.14
CA SER A 246 -28.49 12.69 -9.38
C SER A 246 -28.11 12.53 -7.90
N LEU A 247 -27.39 13.49 -7.32
CA LEU A 247 -26.99 13.43 -5.92
C LEU A 247 -28.21 13.24 -5.01
N ASP A 248 -28.17 12.20 -4.18
CA ASP A 248 -29.28 11.84 -3.29
C ASP A 248 -29.62 13.01 -2.34
N PRO A 249 -30.91 13.36 -2.17
CA PRO A 249 -31.32 14.49 -1.32
C PRO A 249 -30.90 14.37 0.15
N ALA A 250 -30.87 13.17 0.73
CA ALA A 250 -30.46 12.94 2.11
C ALA A 250 -28.94 13.13 2.25
N ASN A 251 -28.16 12.61 1.30
CA ASN A 251 -26.70 12.83 1.28
C ASN A 251 -26.36 14.31 1.06
N LYS A 252 -27.06 14.99 0.15
CA LYS A 252 -26.93 16.44 -0.02
C LYS A 252 -27.19 17.22 1.27
N LYS A 253 -28.21 16.82 2.03
CA LYS A 253 -28.50 17.43 3.34
C LYS A 253 -27.37 17.18 4.33
N GLU A 254 -26.86 15.95 4.42
CA GLU A 254 -25.71 15.59 5.28
C GLU A 254 -24.49 16.48 4.95
N TYR A 255 -24.18 16.69 3.67
CA TYR A 255 -23.07 17.55 3.26
C TYR A 255 -23.27 19.02 3.62
N LEU A 256 -24.49 19.54 3.49
CA LEU A 256 -24.80 20.91 3.91
C LEU A 256 -24.65 21.08 5.43
N ASP A 257 -25.14 20.10 6.20
CA ASP A 257 -25.00 20.09 7.66
C ASP A 257 -23.52 19.95 8.07
N PHE A 258 -22.72 19.16 7.34
CA PHE A 258 -21.28 19.02 7.54
C PHE A 258 -20.54 20.34 7.28
N ILE A 259 -20.84 21.04 6.18
CA ILE A 259 -20.23 22.36 5.89
C ILE A 259 -20.63 23.38 6.95
N GLN A 260 -21.86 23.34 7.45
CA GLN A 260 -22.30 24.25 8.52
C GLN A 260 -21.49 24.04 9.81
N GLN A 261 -21.17 22.79 10.15
CA GLN A 261 -20.48 22.44 11.39
C GLN A 261 -18.95 22.51 11.27
N HIS A 262 -18.41 22.25 10.08
CA HIS A 262 -16.99 21.99 9.85
C HIS A 262 -16.42 22.74 8.64
N GLY A 263 -17.09 23.78 8.14
CA GLY A 263 -16.68 24.50 6.91
C GLY A 263 -15.32 25.19 6.96
N ASP A 264 -14.72 25.34 8.15
CA ASP A 264 -13.38 25.88 8.37
C ASP A 264 -12.27 24.83 8.23
N THR A 265 -12.59 23.54 8.36
CA THR A 265 -11.66 22.41 8.19
C THR A 265 -11.26 22.19 6.73
N LYS A 266 -10.22 21.39 6.46
CA LYS A 266 -9.85 21.03 5.08
C LYS A 266 -10.96 20.21 4.44
N ALA A 267 -11.49 19.23 5.16
CA ALA A 267 -12.63 18.43 4.74
C ALA A 267 -13.85 19.29 4.41
N GLY A 268 -14.23 20.24 5.28
CA GLY A 268 -15.39 21.10 5.03
C GLY A 268 -15.26 21.94 3.76
N LYS A 269 -14.05 22.42 3.45
CA LYS A 269 -13.76 23.14 2.21
C LYS A 269 -13.87 22.23 0.97
N ILE A 270 -13.43 20.98 1.06
CA ILE A 270 -13.53 20.02 -0.04
C ILE A 270 -14.98 19.58 -0.27
N VAL A 271 -15.76 19.34 0.79
CA VAL A 271 -17.21 19.05 0.68
C VAL A 271 -17.96 20.23 0.05
N LYS A 272 -17.57 21.46 0.41
CA LYS A 272 -18.11 22.67 -0.26
C LYS A 272 -17.76 22.70 -1.74
N LEU A 273 -16.51 22.42 -2.10
CA LEU A 273 -16.06 22.34 -3.50
C LEU A 273 -16.85 21.26 -4.28
N PHE A 274 -17.08 20.09 -3.68
CA PHE A 274 -17.89 19.02 -4.27
C PHE A 274 -19.28 19.51 -4.68
N LEU A 275 -20.00 20.16 -3.77
CA LEU A 275 -21.33 20.71 -4.05
C LEU A 275 -21.31 21.82 -5.11
N GLU A 276 -20.29 22.70 -5.08
CA GLU A 276 -20.10 23.76 -6.07
C GLU A 276 -19.85 23.18 -7.48
N ARG A 277 -19.07 22.10 -7.59
CA ARG A 277 -18.78 21.44 -8.86
C ARG A 277 -19.99 20.71 -9.44
N ILE A 278 -20.79 20.06 -8.59
CA ILE A 278 -22.09 19.48 -9.00
C ILE A 278 -23.01 20.59 -9.52
N ALA A 279 -23.12 21.71 -8.80
CA ALA A 279 -23.95 22.84 -9.22
C ALA A 279 -23.48 23.47 -10.54
N ALA A 280 -22.18 23.40 -10.84
CA ALA A 280 -21.59 23.84 -12.11
C ALA A 280 -21.81 22.86 -13.28
N GLY A 281 -22.45 21.70 -13.05
CA GLY A 281 -22.76 20.72 -14.10
C GLY A 281 -21.57 19.92 -14.60
N VAL A 282 -20.54 19.74 -13.76
CA VAL A 282 -19.37 18.89 -14.08
C VAL A 282 -19.81 17.43 -14.22
N SER A 283 -19.24 16.70 -15.18
CA SER A 283 -19.53 15.27 -15.37
C SER A 283 -19.04 14.44 -14.16
N TYR A 284 -19.64 13.27 -13.92
CA TYR A 284 -19.25 12.41 -12.80
C TYR A 284 -17.77 12.02 -12.85
N VAL A 285 -17.27 11.63 -14.03
CA VAL A 285 -15.87 11.23 -14.21
C VAL A 285 -14.93 12.40 -13.90
N GLN A 286 -15.23 13.59 -14.40
CA GLN A 286 -14.41 14.77 -14.12
C GLN A 286 -14.48 15.17 -12.64
N LEU A 287 -15.66 15.10 -12.02
CA LEU A 287 -15.85 15.38 -10.60
C LEU A 287 -15.03 14.42 -9.72
N SER A 288 -15.09 13.13 -10.03
CA SER A 288 -14.36 12.07 -9.35
C SER A 288 -12.85 12.31 -9.40
N ASN A 289 -12.32 12.54 -10.60
CA ASN A 289 -10.88 12.75 -10.79
C ASN A 289 -10.41 14.04 -10.09
N ASP A 290 -11.11 15.16 -10.29
CA ASP A 290 -10.78 16.45 -9.67
C ASP A 290 -10.73 16.34 -8.12
N LEU A 291 -11.67 15.59 -7.53
CA LEU A 291 -11.73 15.45 -6.07
C LEU A 291 -10.77 14.42 -5.51
N GLN A 292 -10.52 13.30 -6.20
CA GLN A 292 -9.49 12.35 -5.79
C GLN A 292 -8.13 13.07 -5.66
N ASP A 293 -7.76 13.87 -6.66
CA ASP A 293 -6.54 14.68 -6.63
C ASP A 293 -6.57 15.72 -5.50
N THR A 294 -7.70 16.39 -5.31
CA THR A 294 -7.86 17.41 -4.26
C THR A 294 -7.71 16.80 -2.86
N ILE A 295 -8.29 15.62 -2.63
CA ILE A 295 -8.22 14.88 -1.38
C ILE A 295 -6.78 14.43 -1.10
N ALA A 296 -6.12 13.80 -2.07
CA ALA A 296 -4.73 13.35 -1.94
C ALA A 296 -3.76 14.52 -1.67
N GLN A 297 -4.04 15.70 -2.23
CA GLN A 297 -3.23 16.90 -2.02
C GLN A 297 -3.51 17.62 -0.68
N ALA A 298 -4.49 17.21 0.12
CA ALA A 298 -4.83 17.89 1.37
C ALA A 298 -3.70 17.86 2.42
N PHE A 299 -2.86 16.83 2.37
CA PHE A 299 -1.72 16.61 3.26
C PHE A 299 -0.39 16.36 2.54
N ALA A 300 -0.38 16.50 1.22
CA ALA A 300 0.84 16.56 0.42
C ALA A 300 1.26 18.01 0.20
N ASP A 301 2.54 18.24 -0.05
CA ASP A 301 3.01 19.55 -0.50
C ASP A 301 2.41 19.85 -1.88
N LYS A 302 1.41 20.74 -1.91
CA LYS A 302 0.57 20.99 -3.07
C LYS A 302 1.40 21.29 -4.33
N ILE A 303 1.08 20.58 -5.41
CA ILE A 303 1.54 20.87 -6.76
C ILE A 303 0.34 21.43 -7.51
N ALA A 304 0.40 22.72 -7.83
CA ALA A 304 -0.70 23.38 -8.53
C ALA A 304 -0.68 22.97 -10.01
N LEU A 305 -1.67 22.19 -10.41
CA LEU A 305 -1.95 21.92 -11.81
C LEU A 305 -2.60 23.15 -12.46
N MET A 306 -2.19 23.44 -13.69
CA MET A 306 -2.85 24.43 -14.54
C MET A 306 -4.08 23.79 -15.21
N PRO A 307 -5.07 24.59 -15.61
CA PRO A 307 -6.13 24.14 -16.50
C PRO A 307 -5.57 23.55 -17.80
N VAL A 308 -6.35 22.70 -18.46
CA VAL A 308 -6.04 22.18 -19.79
C VAL A 308 -5.74 23.34 -20.76
N GLN A 309 -4.63 23.25 -21.48
CA GLN A 309 -4.22 24.27 -22.44
C GLN A 309 -4.89 23.99 -23.79
N THR A 310 -5.53 25.00 -24.37
CA THR A 310 -6.30 24.84 -25.62
C THR A 310 -5.41 24.81 -26.87
N ASP A 311 -4.19 25.34 -26.76
CA ASP A 311 -3.20 25.44 -27.84
C ASP A 311 -2.20 24.27 -27.86
N PHE A 312 -2.27 23.37 -26.86
CA PHE A 312 -1.41 22.21 -26.74
C PHE A 312 -2.21 21.02 -26.24
N GLY A 313 -2.33 19.98 -27.05
CA GLY A 313 -3.02 18.74 -26.68
C GLY A 313 -2.42 17.55 -27.42
N VAL A 314 -3.18 16.45 -27.50
CA VAL A 314 -2.74 15.16 -28.07
C VAL A 314 -2.01 15.35 -29.41
N SER A 315 -2.63 16.02 -30.38
CA SER A 315 -2.02 16.17 -31.71
C SER A 315 -0.74 17.00 -31.72
N GLN A 316 -0.56 17.97 -30.82
CA GLN A 316 0.68 18.73 -30.70
C GLN A 316 1.78 17.87 -30.06
N ILE A 317 1.43 17.13 -29.01
CA ILE A 317 2.34 16.23 -28.30
C ILE A 317 2.86 15.16 -29.28
N GLU A 318 1.97 14.47 -29.99
CA GLU A 318 2.33 13.46 -30.98
C GLU A 318 3.26 14.01 -32.08
N ARG A 319 3.02 15.23 -32.56
CA ARG A 319 3.91 15.88 -33.54
C ARG A 319 5.31 16.14 -32.98
N LEU A 320 5.41 16.51 -31.71
CA LEU A 320 6.70 16.83 -31.06
C LEU A 320 7.46 15.59 -30.59
N THR A 321 6.77 14.49 -30.28
CA THR A 321 7.41 13.22 -29.88
C THR A 321 7.83 12.37 -31.08
N LYS A 322 7.10 12.47 -32.20
CA LYS A 322 7.33 11.68 -33.42
C LYS A 322 8.80 11.63 -33.89
N PRO A 323 9.56 12.74 -33.97
CA PRO A 323 10.94 12.68 -34.45
C PRO A 323 11.87 11.79 -33.61
N VAL A 324 11.57 11.61 -32.33
CA VAL A 324 12.32 10.69 -31.46
C VAL A 324 11.75 9.29 -31.58
N TYR A 325 10.44 9.11 -31.54
CA TYR A 325 9.84 7.78 -31.65
C TYR A 325 10.08 7.10 -33.00
N ASP A 326 10.25 7.86 -34.08
CA ASP A 326 10.68 7.34 -35.38
C ASP A 326 12.10 6.73 -35.36
N THR A 327 12.89 7.03 -34.32
CA THR A 327 14.25 6.47 -34.10
C THR A 327 14.27 5.28 -33.15
N VAL A 328 13.16 5.01 -32.46
CA VAL A 328 13.04 3.93 -31.48
C VAL A 328 12.44 2.70 -32.19
N PRO A 329 12.99 1.49 -31.98
CA PRO A 329 12.39 0.27 -32.54
C PRO A 329 10.93 0.11 -32.11
N GLY A 330 10.06 -0.24 -33.07
CA GLY A 330 8.66 -0.59 -32.79
C GLY A 330 8.49 -2.02 -32.25
N GLU A 331 9.58 -2.76 -32.09
CA GLU A 331 9.62 -4.12 -31.60
C GLU A 331 10.70 -4.27 -30.52
N ILE A 332 10.49 -5.17 -29.58
CA ILE A 332 11.48 -5.56 -28.56
C ILE A 332 11.72 -7.06 -28.60
N GLU A 333 12.92 -7.49 -28.23
CA GLU A 333 13.23 -8.91 -28.06
C GLU A 333 12.68 -9.39 -26.70
N ILE A 334 11.91 -10.48 -26.72
CA ILE A 334 11.31 -11.07 -25.51
C ILE A 334 12.03 -12.35 -25.06
N SER A 335 12.33 -13.27 -25.98
CA SER A 335 13.04 -14.52 -25.66
C SER A 335 13.47 -15.26 -26.93
N GLU A 336 14.68 -15.83 -26.95
CA GLU A 336 15.16 -16.77 -27.98
C GLU A 336 14.95 -16.26 -29.43
N GLY A 337 15.23 -14.98 -29.68
CA GLY A 337 15.08 -14.37 -31.00
C GLY A 337 13.65 -14.04 -31.43
N ASN A 338 12.66 -14.21 -30.54
CA ASN A 338 11.30 -13.72 -30.76
C ASN A 338 11.19 -12.25 -30.39
N THR A 339 10.50 -11.47 -31.21
CA THR A 339 10.16 -10.08 -30.95
C THR A 339 8.67 -9.90 -30.65
N ASP A 340 8.35 -8.85 -29.89
CA ASP A 340 6.98 -8.40 -29.64
C ASP A 340 6.84 -6.94 -30.13
N GLU A 341 5.75 -6.64 -30.81
CA GLU A 341 5.46 -5.30 -31.31
C GLU A 341 4.95 -4.43 -30.16
N ILE A 342 5.44 -3.20 -30.08
CA ILE A 342 5.10 -2.25 -29.02
C ILE A 342 3.91 -1.40 -29.45
N GLU A 343 2.82 -1.51 -28.70
CA GLU A 343 1.76 -0.52 -28.68
C GLU A 343 2.12 0.61 -27.72
N ARG A 344 2.26 1.83 -28.26
CA ARG A 344 2.58 3.04 -27.51
C ARG A 344 1.37 3.95 -27.46
N SER A 345 0.92 4.25 -26.24
CA SER A 345 -0.30 5.01 -25.98
C SER A 345 0.00 6.24 -25.14
N LEU A 346 -0.49 7.42 -25.56
CA LEU A 346 -0.43 8.62 -24.74
C LEU A 346 -1.48 8.51 -23.64
N ASP A 347 -1.03 8.35 -22.41
CA ASP A 347 -1.88 7.98 -21.27
C ASP A 347 -2.24 9.20 -20.41
N THR A 348 -1.23 9.99 -20.02
CA THR A 348 -1.42 11.12 -19.11
C THR A 348 -0.93 12.42 -19.73
N ILE A 349 -1.70 13.50 -19.57
CA ILE A 349 -1.31 14.87 -19.95
C ILE A 349 -1.64 15.78 -18.77
N MET A 350 -0.64 16.48 -18.24
CA MET A 350 -0.80 17.43 -17.15
C MET A 350 -0.07 18.73 -17.43
N TYR A 351 -0.62 19.84 -16.95
CA TYR A 351 -0.02 21.15 -17.10
C TYR A 351 0.38 21.69 -15.74
N VAL A 352 1.60 22.23 -15.64
CA VAL A 352 2.11 22.81 -14.39
C VAL A 352 2.88 24.08 -14.73
N GLN A 353 2.74 25.10 -13.87
CA GLN A 353 3.53 26.32 -14.00
C GLN A 353 4.71 26.26 -13.02
N GLN A 354 5.93 26.38 -13.54
CA GLN A 354 7.15 26.57 -12.74
C GLN A 354 7.82 27.87 -13.16
N ASP A 355 8.17 28.75 -12.20
CA ASP A 355 8.82 30.04 -12.46
C ASP A 355 8.12 30.90 -13.54
N ASN A 356 6.78 30.93 -13.52
CA ASN A 356 5.92 31.59 -14.52
C ASN A 356 6.03 31.04 -15.95
N ILE A 357 6.65 29.87 -16.12
CA ILE A 357 6.74 29.17 -17.40
C ILE A 357 5.72 28.02 -17.37
N PRO A 358 4.78 27.98 -18.33
CA PRO A 358 3.91 26.82 -18.51
C PRO A 358 4.69 25.62 -19.03
N TYR A 359 4.49 24.49 -18.38
CA TYR A 359 4.99 23.19 -18.80
C TYR A 359 3.84 22.21 -19.03
N CYS A 360 4.09 21.22 -19.87
CA CYS A 360 3.23 20.08 -20.10
C CYS A 360 4.04 18.81 -19.85
N LEU A 361 3.57 18.00 -18.92
CA LEU A 361 4.03 16.64 -18.69
C LEU A 361 3.14 15.70 -19.50
N ALA A 362 3.74 14.87 -20.34
CA ALA A 362 3.05 13.81 -21.07
C ALA A 362 3.69 12.46 -20.74
N VAL A 363 2.85 11.46 -20.44
CA VAL A 363 3.30 10.11 -20.10
C VAL A 363 2.76 9.15 -21.14
N TYR A 364 3.65 8.36 -21.72
CA TYR A 364 3.30 7.29 -22.65
C TYR A 364 3.44 5.94 -21.95
N THR A 365 2.44 5.09 -22.09
CA THR A 365 2.50 3.67 -21.73
C THR A 365 2.90 2.86 -22.96
N ASN A 366 3.82 1.92 -22.78
CA ASN A 366 4.32 1.05 -23.83
C ASN A 366 4.04 -0.39 -23.46
N ARG A 367 3.35 -1.12 -24.33
CA ARG A 367 2.91 -2.48 -24.08
C ARG A 367 3.22 -3.37 -25.28
N GLY A 368 3.85 -4.51 -25.02
CA GLY A 368 3.98 -5.58 -26.01
C GLY A 368 2.61 -6.16 -26.36
N LYS A 369 2.25 -6.17 -27.64
CA LYS A 369 0.95 -6.65 -28.14
C LYS A 369 0.70 -8.12 -27.82
N GLY A 370 1.76 -8.93 -27.86
CA GLY A 370 1.69 -10.36 -27.57
C GLY A 370 1.50 -10.66 -26.09
N GLY A 371 1.78 -9.71 -25.20
CA GLY A 371 1.68 -9.91 -23.75
C GLY A 371 2.54 -11.07 -23.25
N GLY A 372 3.64 -11.38 -23.95
CA GLY A 372 4.56 -12.46 -23.57
C GLY A 372 5.42 -12.10 -22.36
N ALA A 373 5.91 -13.11 -21.62
CA ALA A 373 6.95 -12.96 -20.61
C ALA A 373 8.30 -13.44 -21.17
N PRO A 374 9.45 -12.84 -20.76
CA PRO A 374 9.57 -11.79 -19.75
C PRO A 374 9.77 -10.36 -20.33
N VAL A 375 9.07 -9.40 -19.72
CA VAL A 375 9.18 -7.93 -19.82
C VAL A 375 8.97 -7.33 -21.22
N SER A 376 7.75 -6.86 -21.48
CA SER A 376 7.44 -6.09 -22.69
C SER A 376 6.71 -4.77 -22.47
N GLY A 377 6.76 -4.20 -21.27
CA GLY A 377 6.15 -2.90 -21.02
C GLY A 377 6.96 -1.97 -20.13
N TRP A 378 6.79 -0.67 -20.38
CA TRP A 378 7.41 0.42 -19.63
C TRP A 378 6.64 1.73 -19.85
N VAL A 379 7.03 2.77 -19.13
CA VAL A 379 6.54 4.14 -19.32
C VAL A 379 7.63 5.03 -19.91
N ASP A 380 7.27 5.92 -20.83
CA ASP A 380 8.12 7.07 -21.20
C ASP A 380 7.54 8.36 -20.64
N VAL A 381 8.42 9.29 -20.28
CA VAL A 381 8.04 10.59 -19.72
C VAL A 381 8.57 11.70 -20.58
N TRP A 382 7.69 12.61 -20.98
CA TRP A 382 7.98 13.76 -21.82
C TRP A 382 7.65 15.06 -21.10
N LEU A 383 8.54 16.04 -21.24
CA LEU A 383 8.36 17.38 -20.72
C LEU A 383 8.43 18.37 -21.88
N PHE A 384 7.38 19.17 -22.01
CA PHE A 384 7.32 20.30 -22.94
C PHE A 384 7.23 21.60 -22.17
N LYS A 385 7.78 22.66 -22.76
CA LYS A 385 7.71 24.01 -22.19
C LYS A 385 7.14 24.98 -23.21
N LYS A 386 6.41 25.98 -22.73
CA LYS A 386 5.95 27.11 -23.54
C LYS A 386 6.98 28.23 -23.48
N THR A 387 7.41 28.74 -24.63
CA THR A 387 8.33 29.88 -24.75
C THR A 387 7.83 30.79 -25.87
N GLU A 388 7.57 32.06 -25.57
CA GLU A 388 7.09 33.07 -26.55
C GLU A 388 5.93 32.52 -27.41
N ASP A 389 4.91 31.96 -26.73
CA ASP A 389 3.72 31.32 -27.30
C ASP A 389 3.92 30.06 -28.13
N ARG A 390 5.13 29.48 -28.13
CA ARG A 390 5.40 28.19 -28.79
C ARG A 390 5.73 27.10 -27.78
N TRP A 391 5.10 25.95 -27.97
CA TRP A 391 5.44 24.74 -27.24
C TRP A 391 6.58 24.00 -27.93
N GLN A 392 7.53 23.53 -27.13
CA GLN A 392 8.69 22.77 -27.60
C GLN A 392 9.08 21.71 -26.57
N THR A 393 9.69 20.62 -27.03
CA THR A 393 10.27 19.60 -26.17
C THR A 393 11.35 20.21 -25.29
N ALA A 394 11.19 20.10 -23.97
CA ALA A 394 12.16 20.54 -22.98
C ALA A 394 13.09 19.39 -22.56
N SER A 395 12.52 18.21 -22.31
CA SER A 395 13.24 17.00 -21.92
C SER A 395 12.37 15.76 -22.15
N PHE A 396 12.97 14.58 -22.20
CA PHE A 396 12.24 13.32 -22.19
C PHE A 396 13.14 12.22 -21.60
N LEU A 397 12.51 11.18 -21.06
CA LEU A 397 13.12 9.93 -20.66
C LEU A 397 12.33 8.79 -21.31
N LEU A 398 13.02 8.02 -22.16
CA LEU A 398 12.51 6.76 -22.66
C LEU A 398 12.83 5.67 -21.65
N ASN A 399 11.94 4.68 -21.48
CA ASN A 399 12.07 3.65 -20.44
C ASN A 399 12.22 4.25 -19.04
N ALA A 400 11.38 5.25 -18.73
CA ALA A 400 11.39 6.02 -17.50
C ALA A 400 10.96 5.24 -16.24
N GLY A 401 10.78 3.92 -16.34
CA GLY A 401 10.36 3.05 -15.24
C GLY A 401 9.02 2.38 -15.51
N GLY A 402 8.39 1.92 -14.43
CA GLY A 402 7.21 1.09 -14.48
C GLY A 402 7.57 -0.34 -14.91
N GLY A 403 6.69 -0.92 -15.73
CA GLY A 403 6.85 -2.26 -16.28
C GLY A 403 6.24 -3.37 -15.42
N GLY A 404 6.27 -4.58 -15.99
CA GLY A 404 5.71 -5.77 -15.39
C GLY A 404 5.72 -6.97 -16.33
N MET A 405 5.14 -8.08 -15.88
CA MET A 405 4.93 -9.27 -16.72
C MET A 405 3.78 -9.05 -17.69
N TYR A 406 3.75 -9.85 -18.76
CA TYR A 406 2.64 -9.90 -19.72
C TYR A 406 2.33 -8.57 -20.44
N GLY A 407 3.37 -7.81 -20.76
CA GLY A 407 3.25 -6.49 -21.40
C GLY A 407 2.68 -5.40 -20.51
N ASN A 408 2.62 -5.59 -19.18
CA ASN A 408 2.21 -4.49 -18.30
C ASN A 408 3.24 -3.36 -18.37
N SER A 409 2.80 -2.16 -18.75
CA SER A 409 3.64 -0.97 -18.87
C SER A 409 4.01 -0.34 -17.53
N GLY A 410 3.27 -0.65 -16.47
CA GLY A 410 3.13 0.26 -15.34
C GLY A 410 2.29 1.48 -15.72
N TYR A 411 2.22 2.47 -14.83
CA TYR A 411 1.38 3.65 -15.00
C TYR A 411 1.93 4.86 -14.25
N PHE A 412 1.54 6.07 -14.67
CA PHE A 412 1.76 7.28 -13.88
C PHE A 412 0.91 7.22 -12.60
N ASN A 413 1.55 7.32 -11.44
CA ASN A 413 0.86 7.25 -10.16
C ASN A 413 0.48 8.65 -9.67
N LYS A 414 1.48 9.52 -9.46
CA LYS A 414 1.28 10.84 -8.88
C LYS A 414 2.48 11.76 -9.08
N LEU A 415 2.24 13.05 -8.81
CA LEU A 415 3.31 14.03 -8.60
C LEU A 415 3.56 14.22 -7.09
N VAL A 416 4.81 14.37 -6.70
CA VAL A 416 5.22 14.66 -5.32
C VAL A 416 6.21 15.82 -5.30
N ARG A 417 6.16 16.67 -4.27
CA ARG A 417 7.20 17.69 -4.10
C ARG A 417 8.45 17.03 -3.52
N MET A 418 9.55 17.13 -4.25
CA MET A 418 10.87 16.58 -3.85
C MET A 418 11.84 17.69 -3.44
N GLY A 419 11.53 18.94 -3.76
CA GLY A 419 12.32 20.09 -3.35
C GLY A 419 11.55 21.39 -3.58
N ASN A 420 12.15 22.50 -3.19
CA ASN A 420 11.53 23.82 -3.37
C ASN A 420 11.14 24.07 -4.85
N ASN A 421 12.02 23.69 -5.77
CA ASN A 421 11.86 23.87 -7.22
C ASN A 421 11.85 22.53 -7.99
N THR A 422 11.62 21.42 -7.29
CA THR A 422 11.71 20.08 -7.88
C THR A 422 10.44 19.29 -7.63
N ILE A 423 9.86 18.78 -8.73
CA ILE A 423 8.73 17.86 -8.71
C ILE A 423 9.26 16.45 -8.97
N GLY A 424 8.84 15.48 -8.16
CA GLY A 424 8.98 14.06 -8.44
C GLY A 424 7.79 13.58 -9.26
N ILE A 425 8.06 12.87 -10.35
CA ILE A 425 7.08 12.13 -11.14
C ILE A 425 7.21 10.67 -10.72
N VAL A 426 6.13 10.12 -10.17
CA VAL A 426 6.10 8.73 -9.69
C VAL A 426 5.44 7.86 -10.74
N VAL A 427 6.17 6.85 -11.21
CA VAL A 427 5.69 5.81 -12.10
C VAL A 427 5.68 4.49 -11.32
N THR A 428 4.56 3.78 -11.32
CA THR A 428 4.43 2.51 -10.60
C THR A 428 4.47 1.35 -11.59
N GLY A 429 5.30 0.36 -11.29
CA GLY A 429 5.34 -0.94 -11.96
C GLY A 429 4.87 -2.06 -11.04
N GLY A 430 4.61 -3.24 -11.62
CA GLY A 430 4.22 -4.40 -10.82
C GLY A 430 4.09 -5.70 -11.60
N ILE A 431 4.24 -6.80 -10.87
CA ILE A 431 4.20 -8.18 -11.35
C ILE A 431 3.34 -9.00 -10.39
N THR A 432 2.30 -9.62 -10.93
CA THR A 432 1.55 -10.67 -10.22
C THR A 432 1.70 -11.98 -11.00
N HIS A 433 2.32 -12.99 -10.39
CA HIS A 433 2.57 -14.27 -11.05
C HIS A 433 2.75 -15.41 -10.04
N MET A 434 1.98 -16.50 -10.22
CA MET A 434 2.14 -17.77 -9.47
C MET A 434 2.28 -17.59 -7.95
N GLY A 435 1.45 -16.71 -7.37
CA GLY A 435 1.45 -16.44 -5.93
C GLY A 435 2.40 -15.32 -5.50
N SER A 436 3.26 -14.81 -6.38
CA SER A 436 4.02 -13.57 -6.17
C SER A 436 3.18 -12.36 -6.57
N ASP A 437 3.20 -11.32 -5.73
CA ASP A 437 2.66 -9.99 -6.02
C ASP A 437 3.68 -8.93 -5.58
N VAL A 438 4.34 -8.33 -6.59
CA VAL A 438 5.44 -7.38 -6.42
C VAL A 438 5.07 -6.08 -7.09
N SER A 439 5.22 -4.95 -6.39
CA SER A 439 5.06 -3.61 -6.95
C SER A 439 6.20 -2.70 -6.52
N TRP A 440 6.50 -1.71 -7.36
CA TRP A 440 7.55 -0.74 -7.10
C TRP A 440 7.21 0.61 -7.69
N ASP A 441 7.81 1.65 -7.13
CA ASP A 441 7.77 3.00 -7.66
C ASP A 441 9.14 3.38 -8.22
N ASP A 442 9.14 3.92 -9.43
CA ASP A 442 10.26 4.64 -10.04
C ASP A 442 10.00 6.14 -9.91
N VAL A 443 10.97 6.86 -9.33
CA VAL A 443 10.86 8.30 -9.08
C VAL A 443 11.80 9.08 -9.98
N ILE A 444 11.22 9.97 -10.78
CA ILE A 444 11.93 10.84 -11.73
C ILE A 444 11.87 12.27 -11.21
N ALA A 445 13.02 12.91 -11.07
CA ALA A 445 13.11 14.33 -10.77
C ALA A 445 12.86 15.18 -12.00
N TRP A 446 11.94 16.12 -11.87
CA TRP A 446 11.73 17.24 -12.77
C TRP A 446 12.20 18.54 -12.09
N THR A 447 13.32 19.08 -12.58
CA THR A 447 13.88 20.38 -12.15
C THR A 447 14.15 21.26 -13.37
N GLY A 448 13.40 22.35 -13.52
CA GLY A 448 13.49 23.22 -14.69
C GLY A 448 13.20 22.47 -16.00
N ASN A 449 14.18 22.41 -16.91
CA ASN A 449 14.06 21.72 -18.21
C ASN A 449 14.71 20.33 -18.22
N LYS A 450 14.85 19.68 -17.06
CA LYS A 450 15.52 18.38 -16.95
C LYS A 450 14.62 17.35 -16.27
N LEU A 451 14.67 16.14 -16.81
CA LEU A 451 14.17 14.92 -16.21
C LEU A 451 15.35 14.02 -15.85
N GLU A 452 15.36 13.45 -14.65
CA GLU A 452 16.44 12.60 -14.17
C GLU A 452 15.90 11.51 -13.24
N HIS A 453 16.22 10.24 -13.51
CA HIS A 453 15.92 9.15 -12.57
C HIS A 453 16.62 9.39 -11.24
N GLN A 454 15.88 9.24 -10.14
CA GLN A 454 16.43 9.40 -8.80
C GLN A 454 16.63 8.05 -8.11
N PHE A 455 15.56 7.27 -8.04
CA PHE A 455 15.60 5.95 -7.42
C PHE A 455 14.39 5.12 -7.82
N ASN A 456 14.51 3.81 -7.62
CA ASN A 456 13.37 2.91 -7.50
C ASN A 456 13.22 2.44 -6.05
N ILE A 457 12.00 2.08 -5.67
CA ILE A 457 11.69 1.48 -4.37
C ILE A 457 10.60 0.43 -4.52
N VAL A 458 10.82 -0.76 -3.98
CA VAL A 458 9.82 -1.82 -3.90
C VAL A 458 8.81 -1.45 -2.82
N THR A 459 7.57 -1.23 -3.23
CA THR A 459 6.47 -0.84 -2.35
C THR A 459 5.75 -2.07 -1.79
N GLN A 460 5.72 -3.16 -2.56
CA GLN A 460 5.23 -4.46 -2.11
C GLN A 460 6.05 -5.59 -2.73
N ASN A 461 6.32 -6.63 -1.97
CA ASN A 461 6.80 -7.91 -2.47
C ASN A 461 6.25 -9.00 -1.56
N MET A 462 5.21 -9.71 -2.03
CA MET A 462 4.52 -10.75 -1.29
C MET A 462 4.56 -12.05 -2.08
N TYR A 463 4.93 -13.16 -1.45
CA TYR A 463 4.83 -14.49 -2.05
C TYR A 463 3.97 -15.42 -1.20
N ASN A 464 2.94 -16.00 -1.82
CA ASN A 464 2.06 -17.01 -1.25
C ASN A 464 2.11 -18.28 -2.11
N ASN A 465 2.57 -19.39 -1.53
CA ASN A 465 2.70 -20.67 -2.23
C ASN A 465 1.49 -21.60 -2.06
N GLY A 466 0.32 -21.05 -1.72
CA GLY A 466 -0.92 -21.81 -1.49
C GLY A 466 -1.00 -22.49 -0.12
N SER A 467 0.11 -22.62 0.61
CA SER A 467 0.12 -23.03 2.03
C SER A 467 0.25 -21.86 3.01
N GLY A 468 0.36 -20.64 2.48
CA GLY A 468 0.41 -19.39 3.23
C GLY A 468 1.44 -18.42 2.68
N THR A 469 1.49 -17.22 3.26
CA THR A 469 2.49 -16.20 2.94
C THR A 469 3.88 -16.66 3.42
N GLN A 470 4.83 -16.79 2.49
CA GLN A 470 6.20 -17.25 2.75
C GLN A 470 7.18 -16.08 2.92
N SER A 471 6.98 -15.02 2.13
CA SER A 471 7.70 -13.77 2.27
C SER A 471 6.72 -12.62 2.11
N CYS A 472 6.95 -11.55 2.85
CA CYS A 472 6.29 -10.30 2.55
C CYS A 472 7.10 -9.09 3.00
N VAL A 473 7.15 -8.09 2.13
CA VAL A 473 7.71 -6.77 2.34
C VAL A 473 6.67 -5.76 1.88
N ILE A 474 6.33 -4.79 2.75
CA ILE A 474 5.54 -3.61 2.38
C ILE A 474 6.36 -2.38 2.79
N ASN A 475 6.55 -1.45 1.85
CA ASN A 475 7.20 -0.18 2.13
C ASN A 475 6.32 0.96 1.64
N ARG A 476 6.06 1.90 2.54
CA ARG A 476 5.50 3.21 2.17
C ARG A 476 6.61 4.24 2.18
N TRP A 477 6.44 5.32 1.45
CA TRP A 477 7.43 6.39 1.44
C TRP A 477 6.80 7.76 1.19
N MET A 478 7.49 8.81 1.62
CA MET A 478 7.11 10.20 1.37
C MET A 478 8.33 11.12 1.44
N PHE A 479 8.22 12.33 0.90
CA PHE A 479 9.20 13.38 1.13
C PHE A 479 8.82 14.24 2.33
N GLN A 480 9.83 14.66 3.09
CA GLN A 480 9.68 15.62 4.17
C GLN A 480 10.59 16.82 3.92
N GLN A 481 10.01 18.02 3.90
CA GLN A 481 10.79 19.25 3.79
C GLN A 481 11.79 19.36 4.95
N GLY A 482 13.07 19.28 4.59
CA GLY A 482 14.19 19.47 5.50
C GLY A 482 14.71 20.92 5.49
N ARG A 483 15.96 21.09 5.92
CA ARG A 483 16.69 22.37 5.81
C ARG A 483 17.38 22.57 4.45
N GLN A 484 17.28 21.59 3.56
CA GLN A 484 17.95 21.55 2.27
C GLN A 484 16.98 21.89 1.13
N GLU A 485 17.52 22.16 -0.06
CA GLU A 485 16.72 22.45 -1.26
C GLU A 485 15.90 21.23 -1.69
N TYR A 486 16.51 20.04 -1.63
CA TYR A 486 15.87 18.75 -1.78
C TYR A 486 15.38 18.26 -0.42
N TYR A 487 14.24 17.60 -0.43
CA TYR A 487 13.58 17.08 0.75
C TYR A 487 14.19 15.74 1.16
N ASP A 488 14.10 15.39 2.43
CA ASP A 488 14.55 14.08 2.88
C ASP A 488 13.49 13.04 2.46
N LEU A 489 13.94 11.88 1.96
CA LEU A 489 13.06 10.75 1.68
C LEU A 489 12.85 9.96 2.97
N LEU A 490 11.60 9.75 3.35
CA LEU A 490 11.22 8.89 4.46
C LEU A 490 10.67 7.58 3.89
N ILE A 491 11.17 6.46 4.38
CA ILE A 491 10.67 5.11 4.08
C ILE A 491 10.12 4.51 5.38
N PHE A 492 8.94 3.92 5.28
CA PHE A 492 8.19 3.31 6.38
C PHE A 492 7.94 1.84 6.02
N PRO A 493 8.85 0.94 6.41
CA PRO A 493 8.61 -0.49 6.31
C PRO A 493 7.40 -0.85 7.17
N ALA A 494 6.52 -1.69 6.65
CA ALA A 494 5.33 -2.13 7.36
C ALA A 494 5.30 -3.65 7.50
N SER A 495 4.67 -4.11 8.57
CA SER A 495 4.26 -5.51 8.69
C SER A 495 3.29 -5.84 7.56
N CYS A 496 3.40 -7.05 7.06
CA CYS A 496 2.59 -7.56 5.97
C CYS A 496 1.27 -8.21 6.37
N LEU A 497 1.07 -8.33 7.67
CA LEU A 497 -0.04 -9.09 8.23
C LEU A 497 -1.04 -8.05 8.75
N VAL A 498 -2.33 -8.34 8.53
CA VAL A 498 -3.50 -7.45 8.65
C VAL A 498 -3.29 -6.20 9.53
N ASN A 499 -3.58 -5.01 8.97
CA ASN A 499 -3.37 -3.66 9.55
C ASN A 499 -1.94 -3.08 9.48
N THR A 500 -1.20 -3.40 8.42
CA THR A 500 0.10 -2.83 7.99
C THR A 500 0.78 -1.91 9.00
N LEU A 501 1.33 -2.50 10.06
CA LEU A 501 1.96 -1.75 11.12
C LEU A 501 3.25 -1.08 10.62
N PRO A 502 3.42 0.24 10.70
CA PRO A 502 4.72 0.86 10.46
C PRO A 502 5.75 0.37 11.50
N LEU A 503 6.74 -0.38 11.04
CA LEU A 503 7.76 -1.03 11.87
C LEU A 503 8.88 -0.07 12.26
N ASP A 504 9.29 0.79 11.33
CA ASP A 504 10.27 1.83 11.61
C ASP A 504 10.14 3.00 10.64
N LYS A 505 10.92 4.06 10.88
CA LYS A 505 11.12 5.15 9.93
C LYS A 505 12.59 5.22 9.54
N VAL A 506 12.88 5.02 8.27
CA VAL A 506 14.20 5.22 7.68
C VAL A 506 14.20 6.60 7.00
N THR A 507 15.18 7.44 7.33
CA THR A 507 15.36 8.76 6.70
C THR A 507 16.57 8.72 5.78
N ILE A 508 16.35 8.93 4.49
CA ILE A 508 17.37 8.97 3.45
C ILE A 508 17.53 10.43 3.00
N PRO A 509 18.59 11.13 3.46
CA PRO A 509 18.84 12.50 3.05
C PRO A 509 19.33 12.55 1.60
N TYR A 510 18.96 13.61 0.89
CA TYR A 510 19.53 13.88 -0.43
C TYR A 510 21.00 14.30 -0.30
N ARG A 511 21.91 13.54 -0.91
CA ARG A 511 23.36 13.82 -0.83
C ARG A 511 24.03 13.51 -2.16
N ASN A 512 24.98 14.37 -2.55
CA ASN A 512 25.78 14.18 -3.77
C ASN A 512 24.93 13.93 -5.03
N GLY A 513 23.80 14.63 -5.15
CA GLY A 513 22.93 14.57 -6.34
C GLY A 513 22.00 13.36 -6.43
N HIS A 514 21.89 12.51 -5.39
CA HIS A 514 20.98 11.36 -5.42
C HIS A 514 20.50 10.94 -4.02
N TYR A 515 19.53 10.03 -3.98
CA TYR A 515 19.14 9.29 -2.79
C TYR A 515 19.81 7.91 -2.81
N THR A 516 20.55 7.57 -1.75
CA THR A 516 21.13 6.22 -1.61
C THR A 516 20.10 5.32 -0.94
N ILE A 517 19.29 4.62 -1.74
CA ILE A 517 18.31 3.67 -1.23
C ILE A 517 19.01 2.36 -0.83
N PRO A 518 18.82 1.85 0.39
CA PRO A 518 19.33 0.54 0.77
C PRO A 518 18.79 -0.60 -0.12
N ASP A 519 19.65 -1.56 -0.48
CA ASP A 519 19.31 -2.69 -1.35
C ASP A 519 18.06 -3.47 -0.89
N SER A 520 17.83 -3.54 0.43
CA SER A 520 16.64 -4.19 1.01
C SER A 520 15.31 -3.56 0.59
N PHE A 521 15.33 -2.31 0.12
CA PHE A 521 14.15 -1.61 -0.41
C PHE A 521 14.07 -1.63 -1.94
N GLN A 522 15.05 -2.24 -2.62
CA GLN A 522 15.08 -2.34 -4.08
C GLN A 522 14.89 -3.79 -4.56
N ASP A 523 15.00 -4.77 -3.66
CA ASP A 523 14.86 -6.18 -3.95
C ASP A 523 13.43 -6.56 -4.34
N ARG A 524 13.25 -6.89 -5.62
CA ARG A 524 11.97 -7.34 -6.20
C ARG A 524 11.69 -8.82 -5.90
N GLY A 525 12.66 -9.57 -5.37
CA GLY A 525 12.53 -11.00 -5.06
C GLY A 525 12.26 -11.91 -6.27
N ILE A 526 12.63 -11.45 -7.47
CA ILE A 526 12.43 -12.13 -8.76
C ILE A 526 13.78 -12.48 -9.36
#